data_AF-A0A2E3SE05-F1
#
_entry.id   AF-A0A2E3SE05-F1
#
_cell.length_a   1.000
_cell.length_b   1.000
_cell.length_c   1.000
_cell.angle_alpha   90.00
_cell.angle_beta   90.00
_cell.angle_gamma   90.00
#
_symmetry.space_group_name_H-M   'P 1'
#
loop_
_entity.id
_entity.type
_entity.pdbx_description
1 polymer ?
#
loop_
_entity_poly.entity_id
_entity_poly.type
_entity_poly.pdbx_seq_one_letter_code
_entity_poly.pdbx_strand_id
1 'polypeptide(L)'
;MPHRCGLVTNESARRLIVEKPQITTNMKLYRNLRIGITTVVTLLVWGHILWDHFHGGIPTHYLLHDKDMPGIPNWWGGIALPIFTWFLLYRVHKRIETPHNKESLKTSVWRFFGGFLFAVTISICFVHGIEVTDYIMGLIFILAFIFPLYKSEYLLGWVLGASYTFGAIIPILFGSILALLFFIFYKGTRAIVKVFKLKKTV
;
A
#
# COMPACT_ATOMS: atom_id res chain seq x y z
N MET A 1 -7.81 -25.94 -55.13
CA MET A 1 -7.53 -25.41 -53.79
C MET A 1 -7.90 -23.92 -53.78
N PRO A 2 -8.98 -23.47 -53.11
CA PRO A 2 -9.23 -22.05 -52.96
C PRO A 2 -8.71 -21.54 -51.61
N HIS A 3 -7.97 -20.44 -51.67
CA HIS A 3 -7.49 -19.66 -50.53
C HIS A 3 -8.67 -19.19 -49.66
N ARG A 4 -8.74 -19.67 -48.41
CA ARG A 4 -9.52 -19.01 -47.35
C ARG A 4 -8.75 -17.76 -46.90
N CYS A 5 -9.01 -16.63 -47.56
CA CYS A 5 -8.76 -15.34 -46.96
C CYS A 5 -9.79 -15.17 -45.84
N GLY A 6 -9.37 -15.44 -44.60
CA GLY A 6 -10.22 -15.36 -43.43
C GLY A 6 -10.69 -13.92 -43.24
N LEU A 7 -12.01 -13.71 -43.40
CA LEU A 7 -12.71 -12.55 -42.86
C LEU A 7 -12.31 -12.38 -41.39
N VAL A 8 -11.40 -11.46 -41.12
CA VAL A 8 -11.19 -10.90 -39.78
C VAL A 8 -12.56 -10.36 -39.40
N THR A 9 -13.24 -11.08 -38.51
CA THR A 9 -14.63 -10.82 -38.15
C THR A 9 -14.77 -9.38 -37.69
N ASN A 10 -15.86 -8.72 -38.12
CA ASN A 10 -16.22 -7.35 -37.73
C ASN A 10 -16.11 -7.16 -36.20
N GLU A 11 -16.38 -8.20 -35.41
CA GLU A 11 -16.19 -8.22 -33.95
C GLU A 11 -14.75 -8.02 -33.47
N SER A 12 -13.75 -8.56 -34.16
CA SER A 12 -12.33 -8.44 -33.79
C SER A 12 -11.85 -7.00 -34.00
N ALA A 13 -12.21 -6.40 -35.13
CA ALA A 13 -11.97 -4.98 -35.41
C ALA A 13 -12.74 -4.07 -34.43
N ARG A 14 -14.00 -4.41 -34.13
CA ARG A 14 -14.84 -3.68 -33.16
C ARG A 14 -14.27 -3.71 -31.75
N ARG A 15 -13.73 -4.85 -31.28
CA ARG A 15 -13.04 -4.93 -29.98
C ARG A 15 -11.80 -4.05 -29.95
N LEU A 16 -10.96 -4.10 -30.98
CA LEU A 16 -9.76 -3.27 -31.05
C LEU A 16 -10.07 -1.77 -31.04
N ILE A 17 -11.15 -1.34 -31.72
CA ILE A 17 -11.58 0.06 -31.77
C ILE A 17 -12.15 0.54 -30.43
N VAL A 18 -12.83 -0.33 -29.66
CA VAL A 18 -13.44 0.03 -28.36
C VAL A 18 -12.46 -0.13 -27.19
N GLU A 19 -11.61 -1.15 -27.21
CA GLU A 19 -10.66 -1.42 -26.12
C GLU A 19 -9.46 -0.47 -26.14
N LYS A 20 -8.94 -0.10 -27.32
CA LYS A 20 -7.75 0.76 -27.44
C LYS A 20 -7.93 2.17 -26.82
N PRO A 21 -9.04 2.90 -27.03
CA PRO A 21 -9.31 4.17 -26.36
C PRO A 21 -9.54 4.02 -24.86
N GLN A 22 -10.18 2.92 -24.44
CA GLN A 22 -10.47 2.67 -23.03
C GLN A 22 -9.19 2.32 -22.24
N ILE A 23 -8.26 1.58 -22.85
CA ILE A 23 -6.96 1.27 -22.24
C ILE A 23 -6.12 2.55 -22.09
N THR A 24 -6.06 3.39 -23.13
CA THR A 24 -5.24 4.63 -23.08
C THR A 24 -5.77 5.66 -22.08
N THR A 25 -7.08 5.80 -21.97
CA THR A 25 -7.72 6.70 -20.97
C THR A 25 -7.49 6.21 -19.54
N ASN A 26 -7.61 4.92 -19.27
CA ASN A 26 -7.32 4.33 -17.96
C ASN A 26 -5.86 4.55 -17.56
N MET A 27 -4.90 4.21 -18.43
CA MET A 27 -3.47 4.42 -18.14
C MET A 27 -3.15 5.88 -17.80
N LYS A 28 -3.75 6.84 -18.53
CA LYS A 28 -3.57 8.27 -18.27
C LYS A 28 -4.15 8.68 -16.90
N LEU A 29 -5.34 8.18 -16.54
CA LEU A 29 -5.97 8.44 -15.25
C LEU A 29 -5.10 7.95 -14.08
N TYR A 30 -4.64 6.70 -14.12
CA TYR A 30 -3.82 6.15 -13.04
C TYR A 30 -2.48 6.85 -12.90
N ARG A 31 -1.83 7.20 -14.03
CA ARG A 31 -0.60 7.98 -14.01
C ARG A 31 -0.82 9.35 -13.37
N ASN A 32 -1.88 10.04 -13.74
CA ASN A 32 -2.22 11.35 -13.17
C ASN A 32 -2.54 11.24 -11.66
N LEU A 33 -3.29 10.22 -11.26
CA LEU A 33 -3.58 9.97 -9.84
C LEU A 33 -2.31 9.70 -9.05
N ARG A 34 -1.40 8.89 -9.60
CA ARG A 34 -0.11 8.59 -8.98
C ARG A 34 0.73 9.85 -8.77
N ILE A 35 0.82 10.70 -9.80
CA ILE A 35 1.53 12.00 -9.72
C ILE A 35 0.85 12.88 -8.67
N GLY A 36 -0.47 13.05 -8.75
CA GLY A 36 -1.23 13.90 -7.83
C GLY A 36 -1.04 13.49 -6.37
N ILE A 37 -1.21 12.21 -6.04
CA ILE A 37 -1.04 11.72 -4.66
C ILE A 37 0.41 11.91 -4.19
N THR A 38 1.41 11.54 -5.00
CA THR A 38 2.80 11.72 -4.61
C THR A 38 3.15 13.19 -4.41
N THR A 39 2.68 14.09 -5.28
CA THR A 39 2.87 15.54 -5.11
C THR A 39 2.25 16.03 -3.81
N VAL A 40 1.01 15.64 -3.50
CA VAL A 40 0.34 16.01 -2.24
C VAL A 40 1.15 15.51 -1.04
N VAL A 41 1.57 14.23 -1.04
CA VAL A 41 2.39 13.66 0.04
C VAL A 41 3.71 14.41 0.18
N THR A 42 4.40 14.75 -0.91
CA THR A 42 5.64 15.53 -0.91
C THR A 42 5.42 16.91 -0.28
N LEU A 43 4.37 17.63 -0.69
CA LEU A 43 4.07 18.95 -0.14
C LEU A 43 3.74 18.88 1.36
N LEU A 44 2.99 17.88 1.78
CA LEU A 44 2.65 17.68 3.20
C LEU A 44 3.88 17.38 4.04
N VAL A 45 4.75 16.45 3.63
CA VAL A 45 5.92 16.08 4.41
C VAL A 45 6.95 17.21 4.46
N TRP A 46 7.19 17.91 3.36
CA TRP A 46 8.11 19.05 3.34
C TRP A 46 7.53 20.26 4.08
N GLY A 47 6.22 20.50 3.99
CA GLY A 47 5.54 21.51 4.80
C GLY A 47 5.69 21.25 6.30
N HIS A 48 5.54 19.98 6.72
CA HIS A 48 5.76 19.57 8.11
C HIS A 48 7.21 19.75 8.55
N ILE A 49 8.18 19.28 7.75
CA ILE A 49 9.61 19.43 8.08
C ILE A 49 10.00 20.92 8.15
N LEU A 50 9.45 21.75 7.26
CA LEU A 50 9.69 23.19 7.27
C LEU A 50 9.10 23.84 8.52
N TRP A 51 7.91 23.43 8.93
CA TRP A 51 7.31 23.86 10.19
C TRP A 51 8.20 23.52 11.39
N ASP A 52 8.65 22.26 11.48
CA ASP A 52 9.56 21.78 12.53
C ASP A 52 10.86 22.59 12.56
N HIS A 53 11.44 22.89 11.39
CA HIS A 53 12.65 23.69 11.28
C HIS A 53 12.52 25.08 11.94
N PHE A 54 11.35 25.72 11.83
CA PHE A 54 11.10 27.05 12.41
C PHE A 54 10.55 27.02 13.85
N HIS A 55 10.00 25.90 14.33
CA HIS A 55 9.27 25.83 15.62
C HIS A 55 9.91 24.94 16.70
N GLY A 56 11.12 24.44 16.47
CA GLY A 56 11.80 23.58 17.46
C GLY A 56 12.99 22.79 16.94
N GLY A 57 13.29 22.89 15.66
CA GLY A 57 14.31 22.08 15.00
C GLY A 57 13.74 20.75 14.50
N ILE A 58 14.49 20.10 13.62
CA ILE A 58 14.05 18.85 12.99
C ILE A 58 14.20 17.70 14.01
N PRO A 59 13.12 17.00 14.41
CA PRO A 59 13.20 15.92 15.37
C PRO A 59 14.05 14.76 14.87
N THR A 60 14.69 14.06 15.80
CA THR A 60 15.36 12.78 15.54
C THR A 60 14.54 11.67 16.19
N HIS A 61 14.09 10.71 15.39
CA HIS A 61 13.37 9.54 15.87
C HIS A 61 14.34 8.41 16.13
N TYR A 62 14.27 7.85 17.34
CA TYR A 62 15.11 6.73 17.75
C TYR A 62 14.37 5.41 17.51
N LEU A 63 15.12 4.39 17.07
CA LEU A 63 14.58 3.04 16.95
C LEU A 63 14.07 2.57 18.31
N LEU A 64 12.87 1.96 18.31
CA LEU A 64 12.22 1.45 19.52
C LEU A 64 12.10 2.47 20.66
N HIS A 65 12.14 3.77 20.33
CA HIS A 65 12.10 4.87 21.30
C HIS A 65 13.25 4.85 22.32
N ASP A 66 14.36 4.19 21.97
CA ASP A 66 15.56 4.07 22.82
C ASP A 66 16.67 5.00 22.34
N LYS A 67 17.08 5.94 23.22
CA LYS A 67 18.08 6.96 22.91
C LYS A 67 19.49 6.38 22.69
N ASP A 68 19.75 5.17 23.16
CA ASP A 68 21.03 4.49 22.98
C ASP A 68 21.14 3.82 21.58
N MET A 69 20.04 3.81 20.81
CA MET A 69 20.02 3.29 19.43
C MET A 69 20.29 4.38 18.39
N PRO A 70 20.67 4.02 17.14
CA PRO A 70 20.87 4.99 16.07
C PRO A 70 19.62 5.86 15.83
N GLY A 71 19.77 7.17 16.03
CA GLY A 71 18.74 8.15 15.75
C GLY A 71 18.63 8.44 14.25
N ILE A 72 17.41 8.54 13.76
CA ILE A 72 17.09 8.86 12.37
C ILE A 72 16.44 10.25 12.31
N PRO A 73 17.12 11.25 11.75
CA PRO A 73 16.55 12.58 11.58
C PRO A 73 15.29 12.55 10.70
N ASN A 74 14.23 13.25 11.10
CA ASN A 74 12.93 13.20 10.43
C ASN A 74 12.98 13.72 8.97
N TRP A 75 13.96 14.56 8.62
CA TRP A 75 14.09 15.10 7.26
C TRP A 75 14.31 14.01 6.20
N TRP A 76 14.87 12.86 6.56
CA TRP A 76 14.98 11.71 5.66
C TRP A 76 13.61 11.25 5.15
N GLY A 77 12.56 11.46 5.95
CA GLY A 77 11.18 11.22 5.54
C GLY A 77 10.74 12.07 4.35
N GLY A 78 11.28 13.29 4.19
CA GLY A 78 10.98 14.18 3.07
C GLY A 78 11.38 13.61 1.70
N ILE A 79 12.36 12.71 1.67
CA ILE A 79 12.81 12.01 0.45
C ILE A 79 12.22 10.61 0.39
N ALA A 80 12.31 9.84 1.48
CA ALA A 80 11.90 8.45 1.51
C ALA A 80 10.38 8.29 1.29
N LEU A 81 9.56 9.14 1.91
CA LEU A 81 8.11 8.99 1.87
C LEU A 81 7.51 9.22 0.47
N PRO A 82 7.90 10.26 -0.29
CA PRO A 82 7.46 10.41 -1.68
C PRO A 82 7.87 9.24 -2.58
N ILE A 83 9.12 8.78 -2.49
CA ILE A 83 9.64 7.67 -3.30
C ILE A 83 8.86 6.39 -2.97
N PHE A 84 8.66 6.11 -1.69
CA PHE A 84 7.94 4.94 -1.23
C PHE A 84 6.47 4.98 -1.64
N THR A 85 5.81 6.13 -1.52
CA THR A 85 4.44 6.35 -1.98
C THR A 85 4.32 6.10 -3.48
N TRP A 86 5.20 6.69 -4.28
CA TRP A 86 5.25 6.51 -5.72
C TRP A 86 5.42 5.04 -6.10
N PHE A 87 6.30 4.31 -5.40
CA PHE A 87 6.52 2.88 -5.59
C PHE A 87 5.30 2.03 -5.25
N LEU A 88 4.67 2.24 -4.08
CA LEU A 88 3.49 1.49 -3.68
C LEU A 88 2.31 1.73 -4.63
N LEU A 89 2.07 2.96 -5.05
CA LEU A 89 1.03 3.28 -6.02
C LEU A 89 1.26 2.60 -7.37
N TYR A 90 2.51 2.46 -7.83
CA TYR A 90 2.83 1.66 -9.02
C TYR A 90 2.45 0.20 -8.86
N ARG A 91 2.75 -0.41 -7.71
CA ARG A 91 2.37 -1.80 -7.43
C ARG A 91 0.85 -1.98 -7.41
N VAL A 92 0.10 -1.00 -6.91
CA VAL A 92 -1.37 -0.98 -6.93
C VAL A 92 -1.87 -0.91 -8.37
N HIS A 93 -1.39 0.07 -9.12
CA HIS A 93 -1.78 0.28 -10.52
C HIS A 93 -1.50 -0.94 -11.40
N LYS A 94 -0.27 -1.48 -11.36
CA LYS A 94 0.13 -2.67 -12.11
C LYS A 94 -0.78 -3.87 -11.82
N ARG A 95 -1.24 -4.01 -10.58
CA ARG A 95 -2.16 -5.08 -10.20
C ARG A 95 -3.56 -4.84 -10.76
N ILE A 96 -4.10 -3.62 -10.67
CA ILE A 96 -5.45 -3.31 -11.16
C ILE A 96 -5.53 -3.47 -12.69
N GLU A 97 -4.49 -3.10 -13.42
CA GLU A 97 -4.44 -3.24 -14.89
C GLU A 97 -4.16 -4.66 -15.39
N THR A 98 -3.87 -5.61 -14.50
CA THR A 98 -3.64 -7.00 -14.92
C THR A 98 -4.92 -7.59 -15.54
N PRO A 99 -4.87 -8.11 -16.78
CA PRO A 99 -6.03 -8.71 -17.43
C PRO A 99 -6.67 -9.80 -16.56
N HIS A 100 -8.00 -9.87 -16.57
CA HIS A 100 -8.82 -10.77 -15.73
C HIS A 100 -8.79 -10.52 -14.22
N ASN A 101 -8.14 -9.45 -13.74
CA ASN A 101 -8.29 -9.05 -12.36
C ASN A 101 -9.65 -8.37 -12.13
N LYS A 102 -10.38 -8.80 -11.10
CA LYS A 102 -11.67 -8.20 -10.70
C LYS A 102 -11.52 -7.09 -9.67
N GLU A 103 -10.28 -6.73 -9.31
CA GLU A 103 -10.04 -5.69 -8.31
C GLU A 103 -10.35 -4.30 -8.86
N SER A 104 -11.21 -3.58 -8.15
CA SER A 104 -11.59 -2.21 -8.48
C SER A 104 -10.77 -1.18 -7.71
N LEU A 105 -10.65 0.03 -8.28
CA LEU A 105 -10.12 1.21 -7.57
C LEU A 105 -10.82 1.45 -6.23
N LYS A 106 -12.14 1.28 -6.16
CA LYS A 106 -12.93 1.43 -4.93
C LYS A 106 -12.42 0.49 -3.83
N THR A 107 -12.15 -0.77 -4.16
CA THR A 107 -11.59 -1.74 -3.21
C THR A 107 -10.21 -1.31 -2.72
N SER A 108 -9.37 -0.79 -3.61
CA SER A 108 -8.05 -0.26 -3.23
C SER A 108 -8.13 0.91 -2.26
N VAL A 109 -9.07 1.84 -2.46
CA VAL A 109 -9.31 2.97 -1.55
C VAL A 109 -9.73 2.48 -0.16
N TRP A 110 -10.62 1.50 -0.05
CA TRP A 110 -11.03 0.94 1.25
C TRP A 110 -9.88 0.26 1.99
N ARG A 111 -8.98 -0.42 1.28
CA ARG A 111 -7.78 -1.01 1.89
C ARG A 111 -6.83 0.05 2.43
N PHE A 112 -6.65 1.13 1.68
CA PHE A 112 -5.87 2.27 2.16
C PHE A 112 -6.43 2.81 3.47
N PHE A 113 -7.74 3.10 3.52
CA PHE A 113 -8.37 3.57 4.75
C PHE A 113 -8.31 2.57 5.89
N GLY A 114 -8.41 1.26 5.61
CA GLY A 114 -8.22 0.23 6.63
C GLY A 114 -6.83 0.30 7.27
N GLY A 115 -5.76 0.37 6.47
CA GLY A 115 -4.39 0.48 7.00
C GLY A 115 -4.15 1.80 7.72
N PHE A 116 -4.68 2.89 7.17
CA PHE A 116 -4.59 4.22 7.75
C PHE A 116 -5.28 4.32 9.12
N LEU A 117 -6.49 3.78 9.24
CA LEU A 117 -7.25 3.80 10.48
C LEU A 117 -6.52 3.07 11.62
N PHE A 118 -5.98 1.89 11.34
CA PHE A 118 -5.19 1.15 12.34
C PHE A 118 -3.95 1.92 12.76
N ALA A 119 -3.19 2.49 11.81
CA ALA A 119 -1.99 3.25 12.12
C ALA A 119 -2.28 4.54 12.92
N VAL A 120 -3.34 5.27 12.59
CA VAL A 120 -3.78 6.45 13.35
C VAL A 120 -4.23 6.05 14.75
N THR A 121 -5.01 4.97 14.88
CA THR A 121 -5.46 4.48 16.19
C THR A 121 -4.27 4.11 17.08
N ILE A 122 -3.32 3.35 16.55
CA ILE A 122 -2.08 2.98 17.26
C ILE A 122 -1.29 4.24 17.64
N SER A 123 -1.16 5.19 16.73
CA SER A 123 -0.48 6.47 16.98
C SER A 123 -1.12 7.24 18.13
N ILE A 124 -2.44 7.35 18.15
CA ILE A 124 -3.18 8.04 19.22
C ILE A 124 -2.97 7.31 20.55
N CYS A 125 -3.13 5.98 20.58
CA CYS A 125 -2.89 5.19 21.79
C CYS A 125 -1.46 5.36 22.31
N PHE A 126 -0.46 5.33 21.42
CA PHE A 126 0.94 5.48 21.77
C PHE A 126 1.24 6.86 22.38
N VAL A 127 0.78 7.94 21.76
CA VAL A 127 0.99 9.31 22.26
C VAL A 127 0.34 9.53 23.63
N HIS A 128 -0.80 8.89 23.89
CA HIS A 128 -1.53 9.00 25.16
C HIS A 128 -1.11 7.95 26.20
N GLY A 129 -0.11 7.11 25.92
CA GLY A 129 0.33 6.04 26.84
C GLY A 129 -0.74 4.98 27.11
N ILE A 130 -1.70 4.79 26.19
CA ILE A 130 -2.75 3.79 26.32
C ILE A 130 -2.17 2.42 25.96
N GLU A 131 -2.08 1.52 26.95
CA GLU A 131 -1.51 0.17 26.84
C GLU A 131 -2.41 -0.84 26.10
N VAL A 132 -3.00 -0.43 24.97
CA VAL A 132 -3.88 -1.26 24.13
C VAL A 132 -3.26 -1.57 22.76
N THR A 133 -2.13 -0.94 22.43
CA THR A 133 -1.43 -1.11 21.14
C THR A 133 -1.11 -2.56 20.84
N ASP A 134 -0.73 -3.34 21.86
CA ASP A 134 -0.36 -4.76 21.71
C ASP A 134 -1.56 -5.62 21.31
N TYR A 135 -2.74 -5.35 21.89
CA TYR A 135 -3.97 -6.04 21.51
C TYR A 135 -4.41 -5.68 20.08
N ILE A 136 -4.27 -4.41 19.69
CA ILE A 136 -4.56 -3.97 18.31
C ILE A 136 -3.61 -4.66 17.33
N MET A 137 -2.32 -4.70 17.64
CA MET A 137 -1.35 -5.43 16.82
C MET A 137 -1.71 -6.92 16.74
N GLY A 138 -1.99 -7.57 17.87
CA GLY A 138 -2.42 -8.98 17.91
C GLY A 138 -3.65 -9.24 17.02
N LEU A 139 -4.64 -8.35 17.05
CA LEU A 139 -5.81 -8.42 16.16
C LEU A 139 -5.41 -8.35 14.68
N ILE A 140 -4.52 -7.43 14.29
CA ILE A 140 -4.02 -7.31 12.91
C ILE A 140 -3.32 -8.61 12.47
N PHE A 141 -2.51 -9.22 13.35
CA PHE A 141 -1.86 -10.50 13.10
C PHE A 141 -2.89 -11.61 12.82
N ILE A 142 -3.96 -11.71 13.62
CA ILE A 142 -5.04 -12.68 13.40
C ILE A 142 -5.75 -12.41 12.06
N LEU A 143 -6.08 -11.15 11.77
CA LEU A 143 -6.74 -10.75 10.53
C LEU A 143 -5.91 -11.10 9.29
N ALA A 144 -4.58 -11.09 9.37
CA ALA A 144 -3.69 -11.41 8.26
C ALA A 144 -3.82 -12.86 7.75
N PHE A 145 -4.32 -13.80 8.56
CA PHE A 145 -4.59 -15.17 8.12
C PHE A 145 -5.80 -15.24 7.17
N ILE A 146 -6.75 -14.29 7.30
CA ILE A 146 -8.03 -14.28 6.59
C ILE A 146 -8.02 -13.26 5.44
N PHE A 147 -7.47 -12.08 5.68
CA PHE A 147 -7.43 -10.95 4.76
C PHE A 147 -6.01 -10.72 4.19
N PRO A 148 -5.86 -10.32 2.92
CA PRO A 148 -4.56 -10.08 2.31
C PRO A 148 -3.99 -8.71 2.74
N LEU A 149 -3.62 -8.57 4.02
CA LEU A 149 -3.14 -7.32 4.61
C LEU A 149 -1.77 -6.86 4.07
N TYR A 150 -1.02 -7.74 3.40
CA TYR A 150 0.25 -7.42 2.73
C TYR A 150 0.12 -6.52 1.48
N LYS A 151 -1.11 -6.16 1.08
CA LYS A 151 -1.32 -5.35 -0.11
C LYS A 151 -0.81 -3.92 0.08
N SER A 152 -0.24 -3.38 -0.99
CA SER A 152 0.41 -2.06 -1.00
C SER A 152 -0.50 -0.91 -0.54
N GLU A 153 -1.82 -1.00 -0.71
CA GLU A 153 -2.76 0.00 -0.21
C GLU A 153 -2.78 0.07 1.32
N TYR A 154 -2.82 -1.09 2.00
CA TYR A 154 -2.77 -1.15 3.47
C TYR A 154 -1.45 -0.60 3.98
N LEU A 155 -0.34 -0.98 3.33
CA LEU A 155 0.98 -0.49 3.69
C LEU A 155 1.12 1.02 3.48
N LEU A 156 0.57 1.57 2.40
CA LEU A 156 0.56 3.01 2.17
C LEU A 156 -0.24 3.74 3.24
N GLY A 157 -1.44 3.24 3.58
CA GLY A 157 -2.26 3.78 4.66
C GLY A 157 -1.54 3.73 6.00
N TRP A 158 -0.92 2.59 6.32
CA TRP A 158 -0.12 2.41 7.52
C TRP A 158 1.00 3.45 7.63
N VAL A 159 1.81 3.58 6.58
CA VAL A 159 2.94 4.50 6.58
C VAL A 159 2.47 5.94 6.74
N LEU A 160 1.47 6.39 5.95
CA LEU A 160 0.99 7.77 6.05
C LEU A 160 0.35 8.07 7.40
N GLY A 161 -0.41 7.11 7.97
CA GLY A 161 -1.05 7.30 9.27
C GLY A 161 -0.08 7.35 10.44
N ALA A 162 1.04 6.62 10.36
CA ALA A 162 2.02 6.53 11.43
C ALA A 162 3.18 7.54 11.29
N SER A 163 3.39 8.13 10.11
CA SER A 163 4.56 8.98 9.82
C SER A 163 4.64 10.25 10.67
N TYR A 164 3.50 10.79 11.10
CA TYR A 164 3.48 11.98 11.95
C TYR A 164 4.05 11.69 13.36
N THR A 165 3.71 10.53 13.92
CA THR A 165 4.09 10.16 15.29
C THR A 165 5.50 9.58 15.37
N PHE A 166 5.86 8.72 14.42
CA PHE A 166 7.09 7.91 14.50
C PHE A 166 8.17 8.35 13.48
N GLY A 167 7.91 9.41 12.72
CA GLY A 167 8.69 9.76 11.53
C GLY A 167 8.47 8.75 10.40
N ALA A 168 8.76 9.10 9.15
CA ALA A 168 8.39 8.22 8.03
C ALA A 168 9.21 6.93 7.92
N ILE A 169 10.47 6.94 8.38
CA ILE A 169 11.39 5.81 8.17
C ILE A 169 10.99 4.58 8.99
N ILE A 170 10.57 4.77 10.25
CA ILE A 170 10.19 3.67 11.15
C ILE A 170 8.97 2.90 10.61
N PRO A 171 7.83 3.53 10.26
CA PRO A 171 6.70 2.87 9.64
C PRO A 171 7.00 2.25 8.29
N ILE A 172 7.90 2.83 7.47
CA ILE A 172 8.31 2.23 6.19
C ILE A 172 9.02 0.90 6.44
N LEU A 173 10.02 0.89 7.32
CA LEU A 173 10.80 -0.32 7.62
C LEU A 173 9.92 -1.38 8.29
N PHE A 174 9.29 -1.02 9.41
CA PHE A 174 8.47 -1.94 10.19
C PHE A 174 7.25 -2.42 9.40
N GLY A 175 6.55 -1.51 8.71
CA GLY A 175 5.41 -1.86 7.86
C GLY A 175 5.80 -2.78 6.70
N SER A 176 6.99 -2.61 6.11
CA SER A 176 7.46 -3.50 5.04
C SER A 176 7.74 -4.92 5.54
N ILE A 177 8.32 -5.04 6.73
CA ILE A 177 8.54 -6.35 7.39
C ILE A 177 7.19 -7.00 7.69
N LEU A 178 6.24 -6.27 8.29
CA LEU A 178 4.88 -6.76 8.55
C LEU A 178 4.17 -7.18 7.26
N ALA A 179 4.29 -6.41 6.18
CA ALA A 179 3.69 -6.77 4.89
C ALA A 179 4.26 -8.11 4.37
N LEU A 180 5.55 -8.37 4.53
CA LEU A 180 6.14 -9.66 4.17
C LEU A 180 5.59 -10.79 5.05
N LEU A 181 5.48 -10.59 6.37
CA LEU A 181 4.89 -11.58 7.28
C LEU A 181 3.42 -11.87 6.93
N PHE A 182 2.62 -10.84 6.68
CA PHE A 182 1.21 -11.00 6.29
C PHE A 182 1.06 -11.69 4.93
N PHE A 183 2.04 -11.54 4.03
CA PHE A 183 2.08 -12.30 2.79
C PHE A 183 2.24 -13.80 3.07
N ILE A 184 3.16 -14.15 3.98
CA ILE A 184 3.40 -15.53 4.40
C ILE A 184 2.14 -16.11 5.05
N PHE A 185 1.53 -15.41 6.01
CA PHE A 185 0.31 -15.90 6.68
C PHE A 185 -0.82 -16.13 5.69
N TYR A 186 -1.15 -15.13 4.87
CA TYR A 186 -2.25 -15.23 3.93
C TYR A 186 -2.02 -16.30 2.85
N LYS A 187 -0.80 -16.40 2.30
CA LYS A 187 -0.51 -17.42 1.28
C LYS A 187 -0.43 -18.81 1.87
N GLY A 188 0.13 -18.94 3.07
CA GLY A 188 0.17 -20.19 3.83
C GLY A 188 -1.22 -20.75 4.08
N THR A 189 -2.15 -19.95 4.60
CA THR A 189 -3.53 -20.41 4.84
C THR A 189 -4.23 -20.86 3.56
N ARG A 190 -4.07 -20.12 2.47
CA ARG A 190 -4.68 -20.48 1.17
C ARG A 190 -4.07 -21.74 0.57
N ALA A 191 -2.75 -21.95 0.73
CA ALA A 191 -2.09 -23.17 0.30
C ALA A 191 -2.62 -24.39 1.07
N ILE A 192 -2.70 -24.28 2.40
CA ILE A 192 -3.24 -25.32 3.28
C ILE A 192 -4.68 -25.68 2.89
N VAL A 193 -5.56 -24.69 2.76
CA VAL A 193 -6.96 -24.91 2.37
C VAL A 193 -7.06 -25.59 0.99
N LYS A 194 -6.19 -25.23 0.04
CA LYS A 194 -6.17 -25.85 -1.29
C LYS A 194 -5.76 -27.32 -1.22
N VAL A 195 -4.74 -27.67 -0.43
CA VAL A 195 -4.31 -29.06 -0.23
C VAL A 195 -5.43 -29.90 0.38
N PHE A 196 -6.10 -29.40 1.42
CA PHE A 196 -7.23 -30.10 2.04
C PHE A 196 -8.42 -30.28 1.09
N LYS A 197 -8.71 -29.29 0.23
CA LYS A 197 -9.76 -29.44 -0.78
C LYS A 197 -9.42 -30.49 -1.82
N LEU A 198 -8.18 -30.51 -2.32
CA LEU A 198 -7.73 -31.50 -3.31
C LEU A 198 -7.82 -32.93 -2.77
N LYS A 199 -7.45 -33.14 -1.51
CA LYS A 199 -7.55 -34.45 -0.85
C LYS A 199 -8.99 -34.94 -0.67
N LYS A 200 -9.98 -34.05 -0.67
CA LYS A 200 -11.41 -34.39 -0.52
C LYS A 200 -12.09 -34.77 -1.85
N THR A 201 -11.46 -34.46 -2.98
CA THR A 201 -12.01 -34.71 -4.33
C THR A 201 -11.40 -35.94 -5.01
N VAL A 202 -10.44 -36.60 -4.36
CA VAL A 202 -9.82 -37.87 -4.76
C VAL A 202 -10.41 -38.97 -3.88
#